data_AF-A0A418LW76-F1
#
_entry.id   AF-A0A418LW76-F1
#
_cell.length_a   1.000
_cell.length_b   1.000
_cell.length_c   1.000
_cell.angle_alpha   90.00
_cell.angle_beta   90.00
_cell.angle_gamma   90.00
#
_symmetry.space_group_name_H-M   'P 1'
#
loop_
_entity.id
_entity.type
_entity.pdbx_description
1 polymer ?
#
loop_
_entity_poly.entity_id
_entity_poly.type
_entity_poly.pdbx_seq_one_letter_code
_entity_poly.pdbx_strand_id
1 'polypeptide(L)'
;MAVTTLQTAEFIRIFSLRGQNIAWFTGAGASVAAGLPSAYDMTWDFKRSIFCTEQNTPISQYSNLTPGIKSKIQSYFNSQRTSNNPNDPPLEDSLDEYSYYFQRAYPDIALRSEYIERKLANAKPTYGYKVMAVLMRMSMLRFVLTTNFDRLIEDAAALAYESTSKLHVASIDNNYQGLPYIQGQRTPALLKLHGDFHSLFMKNTVEELQQQDEKLRLAFKNTCENYGFAFIGYSGRDNSIMEVLEEALKTTSPFPAGIFWFVRTGNKVIERVASFLEAASTKGVSTYLVEIESFEECFSSIIKFLQNVPEDSKKLLENSNRRLIHQPIANKGKHNPILRLNALEIKDYPSIARLIECECGNTKEILEAVKQAKANILCIRKQQGVVGFGDDREFDRVFPKNRKSIYPIEEKHFSFDDSSIKNLVTEALLNALTRNRPLRWIRKRSNYYIVLDPRQLKHKELDSLNNLTYSSYNKPVKHATNGYIPDTRLQWVDALHITITRKQKSIYLVLEPTIRVARVLDTELRFKSAAFVKEAMAKRLNGPYNLILQAWIEILFGSKTIQEKSFYSFGELSGIDASFTISNVTSFSRYL
;
A
#
# COMPACT_ATOMS: atom_id res chain seq x y z
N MET A 1 -2.64 14.59 30.86
CA MET A 1 -2.69 15.66 29.83
C MET A 1 -2.91 15.01 28.48
N ALA A 2 -3.84 15.50 27.65
CA ALA A 2 -4.08 14.92 26.33
C ALA A 2 -2.83 15.08 25.45
N VAL A 3 -2.40 14.00 24.78
CA VAL A 3 -1.25 14.05 23.88
C VAL A 3 -1.55 14.99 22.71
N THR A 4 -0.66 15.95 22.46
CA THR A 4 -0.84 16.94 21.38
C THR A 4 -0.72 16.28 20.02
N THR A 5 -1.69 16.51 19.14
CA THR A 5 -1.65 16.03 17.75
C THR A 5 -1.10 17.11 16.82
N LEU A 6 -0.10 16.77 16.01
CA LEU A 6 0.47 17.62 14.97
C LEU A 6 0.03 17.16 13.58
N GLN A 7 -0.19 18.14 12.72
CA GLN A 7 -0.32 17.93 11.29
C GLN A 7 1.06 17.60 10.69
N THR A 8 1.09 16.81 9.61
CA THR A 8 2.34 16.48 8.91
C THR A 8 3.15 17.74 8.54
N ALA A 9 2.47 18.82 8.12
CA ALA A 9 3.12 20.09 7.77
C ALA A 9 3.83 20.78 8.95
N GLU A 10 3.31 20.62 10.18
CA GLU A 10 3.94 21.16 11.39
C GLU A 10 5.21 20.37 11.73
N PHE A 11 5.13 19.04 11.68
CA PHE A 11 6.31 18.19 11.85
C PHE A 11 7.40 18.53 10.83
N ILE A 12 7.04 18.74 9.56
CA ILE A 12 8.01 19.08 8.51
C ILE A 12 8.77 20.37 8.85
N ARG A 13 8.10 21.41 9.37
CA ARG A 13 8.78 22.65 9.79
C ARG A 13 9.78 22.41 10.91
N ILE A 14 9.41 21.56 11.88
CA ILE A 14 10.31 21.16 12.98
C ILE A 14 11.50 20.36 12.41
N PHE A 15 11.23 19.39 11.56
CA PHE A 15 12.24 18.52 10.96
C PHE A 15 13.23 19.29 10.08
N SER A 16 12.78 20.28 9.33
CA SER A 16 13.65 21.13 8.51
C SER A 16 14.66 21.95 9.34
N LEU A 17 14.34 22.26 10.61
CA LEU A 17 15.22 23.03 11.48
C LEU A 17 16.18 22.16 12.32
N ARG A 18 15.72 21.01 12.78
CA ARG A 18 16.47 20.17 13.74
C ARG A 18 16.48 18.67 13.41
N GLY A 19 16.30 18.31 12.15
CA GLY A 19 16.24 16.92 11.70
C GLY A 19 17.44 16.08 12.14
N GLN A 20 18.66 16.67 12.13
CA GLN A 20 19.86 15.97 12.59
C GLN A 20 19.84 15.53 14.07
N ASN A 21 18.94 16.10 14.87
CA ASN A 21 18.76 15.78 16.30
C ASN A 21 17.60 14.80 16.54
N ILE A 22 16.98 14.28 15.47
CA ILE A 22 15.87 13.33 15.54
C ILE A 22 16.33 11.99 14.96
N ALA A 23 16.40 10.97 15.81
CA ALA A 23 16.56 9.58 15.39
C ALA A 23 15.22 9.03 14.89
N TRP A 24 15.27 8.07 13.97
CA TRP A 24 14.08 7.42 13.44
C TRP A 24 13.98 5.99 13.93
N PHE A 25 12.77 5.56 14.27
CA PHE A 25 12.46 4.16 14.54
C PHE A 25 11.45 3.67 13.50
N THR A 26 11.84 2.69 12.68
CA THR A 26 10.96 2.10 11.67
C THR A 26 10.46 0.73 12.11
N GLY A 27 9.14 0.56 12.18
CA GLY A 27 8.51 -0.74 12.42
C GLY A 27 8.00 -1.41 11.14
N ALA A 28 7.41 -2.60 11.28
CA ALA A 28 6.96 -3.42 10.14
C ALA A 28 5.93 -2.70 9.24
N GLY A 29 5.18 -1.73 9.79
CA GLY A 29 4.23 -0.92 9.04
C GLY A 29 4.85 -0.02 7.96
N ALA A 30 6.15 0.31 8.07
CA ALA A 30 6.87 1.06 7.05
C ALA A 30 7.15 0.21 5.80
N SER A 31 7.39 -1.09 5.98
CA SER A 31 7.74 -2.03 4.91
C SER A 31 6.54 -2.54 4.11
N VAL A 32 5.30 -2.23 4.52
CA VAL A 32 4.08 -2.76 3.88
C VAL A 32 3.98 -2.36 2.41
N ALA A 33 4.35 -1.12 2.06
CA ALA A 33 4.36 -0.64 0.67
C ALA A 33 5.40 -1.38 -0.20
N ALA A 34 6.43 -1.97 0.40
CA ALA A 34 7.43 -2.79 -0.28
C ALA A 34 6.93 -4.23 -0.56
N GLY A 35 5.66 -4.53 -0.23
CA GLY A 35 5.07 -5.85 -0.39
C GLY A 35 5.32 -6.81 0.77
N LEU A 36 5.90 -6.32 1.88
CA LEU A 36 6.14 -7.13 3.08
C LEU A 36 4.90 -7.14 4.00
N PRO A 37 4.51 -8.30 4.54
CA PRO A 37 3.37 -8.38 5.46
C PRO A 37 3.70 -7.72 6.80
N SER A 38 2.74 -7.07 7.44
CA SER A 38 2.90 -6.62 8.82
C SER A 38 2.82 -7.80 9.81
N ALA A 39 3.26 -7.59 11.05
CA ALA A 39 3.09 -8.60 12.11
C ALA A 39 1.62 -9.03 12.26
N TYR A 40 0.67 -8.09 12.15
CA TYR A 40 -0.76 -8.39 12.16
C TYR A 40 -1.18 -9.28 10.98
N ASP A 41 -0.70 -9.00 9.76
CA ASP A 41 -0.99 -9.81 8.59
C ASP A 41 -0.42 -11.23 8.74
N MET A 42 0.78 -11.34 9.31
CA MET A 42 1.44 -12.62 9.60
C MET A 42 0.69 -13.42 10.67
N THR A 43 0.27 -12.79 11.78
CA THR A 43 -0.56 -13.43 12.81
C THR A 43 -1.81 -14.06 12.21
N TRP A 44 -2.50 -13.34 11.32
CA TRP A 44 -3.67 -13.89 10.65
C TRP A 44 -3.33 -14.99 9.62
N ASP A 45 -2.16 -14.93 8.99
CA ASP A 45 -1.64 -16.02 8.14
C ASP A 45 -1.41 -17.29 8.96
N PHE A 46 -0.79 -17.15 10.15
CA PHE A 46 -0.55 -18.24 11.09
C PHE A 46 -1.86 -18.84 11.63
N LYS A 47 -2.75 -18.00 12.17
CA LYS A 47 -4.09 -18.40 12.62
C LYS A 47 -4.83 -19.16 11.55
N ARG A 48 -4.81 -18.67 10.31
CA ARG A 48 -5.42 -19.34 9.16
C ARG A 48 -4.77 -20.68 8.89
N SER A 49 -3.44 -20.74 8.84
CA SER A 49 -2.70 -21.98 8.59
C SER A 49 -3.09 -23.05 9.61
N ILE A 50 -2.98 -22.71 10.90
CA ILE A 50 -3.32 -23.59 12.03
C ILE A 50 -4.78 -24.04 11.96
N PHE A 51 -5.72 -23.10 11.82
CA PHE A 51 -7.15 -23.42 11.72
C PHE A 51 -7.43 -24.37 10.56
N CYS A 52 -6.86 -24.10 9.38
CA CYS A 52 -7.05 -24.92 8.19
C CYS A 52 -6.50 -26.33 8.38
N THR A 53 -5.30 -26.47 8.94
CA THR A 53 -4.68 -27.77 9.17
C THR A 53 -5.42 -28.57 10.24
N GLU A 54 -5.83 -27.94 11.35
CA GLU A 54 -6.53 -28.62 12.45
C GLU A 54 -7.98 -28.99 12.10
N GLN A 55 -8.66 -28.16 11.29
CA GLN A 55 -10.01 -28.44 10.79
C GLN A 55 -10.01 -29.23 9.48
N ASN A 56 -8.86 -29.78 9.08
CA ASN A 56 -8.67 -30.54 7.84
C ASN A 56 -9.31 -29.87 6.61
N THR A 57 -9.16 -28.55 6.51
CA THR A 57 -9.75 -27.72 5.46
C THR A 57 -8.65 -27.04 4.64
N PRO A 58 -8.71 -27.01 3.30
CA PRO A 58 -7.68 -26.37 2.50
C PRO A 58 -7.54 -24.86 2.77
N ILE A 59 -6.29 -24.37 2.93
CA ILE A 59 -5.97 -22.94 3.12
C ILE A 59 -6.57 -22.04 2.02
N SER A 60 -6.74 -22.57 0.81
CA SER A 60 -7.34 -21.87 -0.33
C SER A 60 -8.79 -21.42 -0.09
N GLN A 61 -9.58 -22.17 0.70
CA GLN A 61 -10.95 -21.81 1.04
C GLN A 61 -11.00 -20.54 1.91
N TYR A 62 -9.92 -20.30 2.67
CA TYR A 62 -9.74 -19.13 3.53
C TYR A 62 -8.71 -18.14 2.96
N SER A 63 -8.51 -18.15 1.63
CA SER A 63 -7.49 -17.31 0.98
C SER A 63 -7.70 -15.80 1.17
N ASN A 64 -8.95 -15.37 1.38
CA ASN A 64 -9.30 -13.98 1.70
C ASN A 64 -9.82 -13.91 3.13
N LEU A 65 -9.07 -13.27 4.02
CA LEU A 65 -9.42 -13.06 5.43
C LEU A 65 -10.43 -11.92 5.59
N THR A 66 -11.66 -12.12 5.13
CA THR A 66 -12.77 -11.17 5.34
C THR A 66 -13.16 -11.12 6.83
N PRO A 67 -13.84 -10.06 7.31
CA PRO A 67 -14.23 -9.95 8.72
C PRO A 67 -15.00 -11.17 9.24
N GLY A 68 -15.95 -11.71 8.46
CA GLY A 68 -16.68 -12.92 8.85
C GLY A 68 -15.80 -14.18 8.94
N ILE A 69 -14.80 -14.32 8.07
CA ILE A 69 -13.83 -15.43 8.15
C ILE A 69 -12.92 -15.27 9.36
N LYS A 70 -12.42 -14.06 9.61
CA LYS A 70 -11.62 -13.74 10.78
C LYS A 70 -12.36 -14.07 12.07
N SER A 71 -13.63 -13.64 12.17
CA SER A 71 -14.51 -13.97 13.29
C SER A 71 -14.68 -15.48 13.46
N LYS A 72 -14.91 -16.24 12.37
CA LYS A 72 -15.00 -17.71 12.45
C LYS A 72 -13.72 -18.36 12.97
N ILE A 73 -12.57 -17.96 12.44
CA ILE A 73 -11.25 -18.47 12.87
C ILE A 73 -11.00 -18.09 14.34
N GLN A 74 -11.36 -16.87 14.74
CA GLN A 74 -11.21 -16.42 16.12
C GLN A 74 -12.14 -17.18 17.07
N SER A 75 -13.39 -17.42 16.71
CA SER A 75 -14.33 -18.23 17.50
C SER A 75 -13.81 -19.63 17.74
N TYR A 76 -13.13 -20.23 16.75
CA TYR A 76 -12.46 -21.51 16.92
C TYR A 76 -11.37 -21.46 18.00
N PHE A 77 -10.43 -20.52 17.92
CA PHE A 77 -9.40 -20.38 18.95
C PHE A 77 -9.99 -20.03 20.32
N ASN A 78 -11.03 -19.20 20.37
CA ASN A 78 -11.73 -18.88 21.61
C ASN A 78 -12.40 -20.12 22.23
N SER A 79 -12.93 -21.05 21.41
CA SER A 79 -13.54 -22.29 21.89
C SER A 79 -12.54 -23.30 22.48
N GLN A 80 -11.25 -23.16 22.14
CA GLN A 80 -10.17 -23.98 22.72
C GLN A 80 -9.69 -23.46 24.08
N ARG A 81 -10.14 -22.28 24.51
CA ARG A 81 -9.73 -21.70 25.79
C ARG A 81 -10.41 -22.40 26.95
N THR A 82 -9.63 -22.77 27.96
CA THR A 82 -10.10 -23.29 29.24
C THR A 82 -9.58 -22.35 30.30
N SER A 83 -10.44 -21.64 31.04
CA SER A 83 -10.20 -20.36 31.72
C SER A 83 -8.96 -20.18 32.63
N ASN A 84 -8.02 -21.13 32.75
CA ASN A 84 -6.81 -21.08 33.55
C ASN A 84 -5.57 -21.81 32.93
N ASN A 85 -5.46 -22.02 31.61
CA ASN A 85 -4.27 -22.67 31.02
C ASN A 85 -3.31 -21.67 30.33
N PRO A 86 -2.01 -21.59 30.71
CA PRO A 86 -1.04 -20.72 30.04
C PRO A 86 -0.82 -21.01 28.55
N ASN A 87 -1.16 -22.22 28.11
CA ASN A 87 -1.04 -22.64 26.71
C ASN A 87 -2.30 -22.32 25.86
N ASP A 88 -3.32 -21.71 26.47
CA ASP A 88 -4.52 -21.30 25.77
C ASP A 88 -4.21 -20.31 24.63
N PRO A 89 -4.95 -20.36 23.51
CA PRO A 89 -4.85 -19.35 22.48
C PRO A 89 -5.14 -17.95 23.05
N PRO A 90 -4.28 -16.95 22.79
CA PRO A 90 -4.47 -15.60 23.29
C PRO A 90 -5.76 -14.96 22.73
N LEU A 91 -6.29 -13.98 23.46
CA LEU A 91 -7.46 -13.20 23.02
C LEU A 91 -7.11 -12.39 21.77
N GLU A 92 -8.13 -12.12 20.94
CA GLU A 92 -7.99 -11.25 19.77
C GLU A 92 -7.35 -9.92 20.18
N ASP A 93 -6.38 -9.47 19.39
CA ASP A 93 -5.61 -8.24 19.62
C ASP A 93 -4.75 -8.21 20.89
N SER A 94 -4.54 -9.34 21.57
CA SER A 94 -3.51 -9.46 22.63
C SER A 94 -2.10 -9.12 22.10
N LEU A 95 -1.21 -8.72 23.01
CA LEU A 95 0.21 -8.49 22.71
C LEU A 95 0.93 -9.80 22.35
N ASP A 96 0.49 -10.93 22.91
CA ASP A 96 1.14 -12.23 22.76
C ASP A 96 0.74 -12.98 21.48
N GLU A 97 -0.25 -12.49 20.72
CA GLU A 97 -0.80 -13.21 19.57
C GLU A 97 0.29 -13.59 18.55
N TYR A 98 1.13 -12.63 18.19
CA TYR A 98 2.13 -12.85 17.14
C TYR A 98 3.08 -13.98 17.53
N SER A 99 3.69 -13.88 18.71
CA SER A 99 4.66 -14.86 19.20
C SER A 99 4.04 -16.24 19.39
N TYR A 100 2.85 -16.30 20.01
CA TYR A 100 2.11 -17.55 20.23
C TYR A 100 1.78 -18.26 18.92
N TYR A 101 1.13 -17.55 17.97
CA TYR A 101 0.69 -18.18 16.73
C TYR A 101 1.86 -18.47 15.79
N PHE A 102 2.94 -17.69 15.83
CA PHE A 102 4.13 -17.99 15.04
C PHE A 102 4.80 -19.28 15.52
N GLN A 103 4.98 -19.43 16.84
CA GLN A 103 5.53 -20.64 17.44
C GLN A 103 4.63 -21.86 17.22
N ARG A 104 3.30 -21.69 17.33
CA ARG A 104 2.34 -22.78 17.09
C ARG A 104 2.29 -23.20 15.62
N ALA A 105 2.41 -22.25 14.68
CA ALA A 105 2.42 -22.57 13.25
C ALA A 105 3.74 -23.22 12.82
N TYR A 106 4.86 -22.79 13.39
CA TYR A 106 6.20 -23.24 13.04
C TYR A 106 7.04 -23.40 14.33
N PRO A 107 7.03 -24.60 14.95
CA PRO A 107 7.73 -24.83 16.21
C PRO A 107 9.25 -24.63 16.07
N ASP A 108 9.80 -25.17 14.99
CA ASP A 108 11.24 -25.14 14.72
C ASP A 108 11.68 -23.74 14.27
N ILE A 109 12.81 -23.30 14.81
CA ILE A 109 13.41 -22.01 14.46
C ILE A 109 13.76 -21.98 12.96
N ALA A 110 14.24 -23.10 12.39
CA ALA A 110 14.56 -23.22 10.97
C ALA A 110 13.33 -23.03 10.05
N LEU A 111 12.14 -23.50 10.44
CA LEU A 111 10.91 -23.30 9.65
C LEU A 111 10.43 -21.86 9.71
N ARG A 112 10.51 -21.24 10.90
CA ARG A 112 10.25 -19.80 11.06
C ARG A 112 11.16 -18.97 10.15
N SER A 113 12.39 -19.45 9.97
CA SER A 113 13.39 -18.82 9.12
C SER A 113 13.05 -18.81 7.66
N GLU A 114 12.83 -20.01 7.13
CA GLU A 114 12.46 -20.20 5.75
C GLU A 114 11.17 -19.42 5.42
N TYR A 115 10.23 -19.35 6.38
CA TYR A 115 9.02 -18.56 6.24
C TYR A 115 9.32 -17.06 6.09
N ILE A 116 10.16 -16.46 6.95
CA ILE A 116 10.53 -15.04 6.85
C ILE A 116 11.30 -14.76 5.56
N GLU A 117 12.34 -15.54 5.25
CA GLU A 117 13.16 -15.37 4.04
C GLU A 117 12.31 -15.38 2.76
N ARG A 118 11.36 -16.31 2.65
CA ARG A 118 10.43 -16.37 1.51
C ARG A 118 9.60 -15.10 1.35
N LYS A 119 9.24 -14.43 2.44
CA LYS A 119 8.51 -13.14 2.39
C LYS A 119 9.45 -12.00 2.00
N LEU A 120 10.72 -12.04 2.41
CA LEU A 120 11.72 -11.01 2.15
C LEU A 120 12.28 -11.03 0.71
N ALA A 121 12.34 -12.20 0.06
CA ALA A 121 13.10 -12.46 -1.17
C ALA A 121 12.91 -11.48 -2.35
N ASN A 122 11.75 -10.80 -2.44
CA ASN A 122 11.44 -9.90 -3.58
C ASN A 122 11.20 -8.44 -3.16
N ALA A 123 11.40 -8.11 -1.88
CA ALA A 123 11.19 -6.76 -1.40
C ALA A 123 12.26 -5.82 -1.96
N LYS A 124 11.84 -4.63 -2.41
CA LYS A 124 12.74 -3.60 -2.92
C LYS A 124 12.44 -2.27 -2.24
N PRO A 125 13.45 -1.41 -2.02
CA PRO A 125 13.23 -0.10 -1.43
C PRO A 125 12.20 0.72 -2.19
N THR A 126 11.14 1.11 -1.50
CA THR A 126 10.12 2.03 -2.01
C THR A 126 10.64 3.47 -2.02
N TYR A 127 9.81 4.41 -2.46
CA TYR A 127 10.21 5.81 -2.56
C TYR A 127 10.54 6.40 -1.18
N GLY A 128 9.78 6.06 -0.13
CA GLY A 128 10.03 6.50 1.24
C GLY A 128 11.42 6.11 1.76
N TYR A 129 11.84 4.86 1.58
CA TYR A 129 13.18 4.41 1.98
C TYR A 129 14.29 5.11 1.20
N LYS A 130 14.09 5.37 -0.08
CA LYS A 130 15.05 6.12 -0.90
C LYS A 130 15.15 7.57 -0.46
N VAL A 131 14.05 8.19 -0.05
CA VAL A 131 14.08 9.51 0.58
C VAL A 131 14.86 9.45 1.89
N MET A 132 14.61 8.46 2.76
CA MET A 132 15.41 8.30 3.99
C MET A 132 16.91 8.24 3.70
N ALA A 133 17.31 7.48 2.67
CA ALA A 133 18.71 7.40 2.26
C ALA A 133 19.27 8.74 1.74
N VAL A 134 18.47 9.55 1.04
CA VAL A 134 18.87 10.92 0.66
C VAL A 134 19.00 11.82 1.90
N LEU A 135 18.09 11.70 2.87
CA LEU A 135 18.19 12.44 4.13
C LEU A 135 19.43 12.06 4.93
N MET A 136 19.87 10.80 4.88
CA MET A 136 21.14 10.34 5.43
C MET A 136 22.32 11.03 4.75
N ARG A 137 22.33 11.12 3.41
CA ARG A 137 23.37 11.83 2.64
C ARG A 137 23.46 13.30 3.00
N MET A 138 22.32 13.91 3.32
CA MET A 138 22.22 15.31 3.75
C MET A 138 22.54 15.51 5.24
N SER A 139 22.91 14.45 5.97
CA SER A 139 23.10 14.48 7.44
C SER A 139 21.87 14.92 8.23
N MET A 140 20.69 14.95 7.60
CA MET A 140 19.40 15.28 8.22
C MET A 140 18.77 14.07 8.93
N LEU A 141 19.23 12.86 8.61
CA LEU A 141 18.78 11.62 9.22
C LEU A 141 20.03 10.81 9.60
N ARG A 142 20.44 10.91 10.86
CA ARG A 142 21.73 10.39 11.33
C ARG A 142 21.65 8.98 11.89
N PHE A 143 20.55 8.65 12.55
CA PHE A 143 20.34 7.38 13.24
C PHE A 143 18.99 6.79 12.88
N VAL A 144 18.99 5.51 12.52
CA VAL A 144 17.79 4.70 12.33
C VAL A 144 17.86 3.47 13.21
N LEU A 145 16.76 3.18 13.87
CA LEU A 145 16.54 1.95 14.60
C LEU A 145 15.41 1.19 13.93
N THR A 146 15.50 -0.12 13.88
CA THR A 146 14.46 -0.95 13.28
C THR A 146 14.34 -2.29 13.98
N THR A 147 13.11 -2.79 14.05
CA THR A 147 12.79 -4.18 14.43
C THR A 147 12.59 -5.06 13.20
N ASN A 148 12.71 -4.50 12.00
CA ASN A 148 12.44 -5.22 10.77
C ASN A 148 13.67 -6.04 10.35
N PHE A 149 13.40 -7.25 9.89
CA PHE A 149 14.42 -8.16 9.36
C PHE A 149 14.83 -7.85 7.92
N ASP A 150 14.04 -7.05 7.20
CA ASP A 150 14.32 -6.67 5.82
C ASP A 150 15.59 -5.82 5.67
N ARG A 151 16.06 -5.68 4.43
CA ARG A 151 17.25 -4.90 4.07
C ARG A 151 16.92 -3.60 3.33
N LEU A 152 15.68 -3.10 3.46
CA LEU A 152 15.19 -2.00 2.63
C LEU A 152 15.94 -0.69 2.89
N ILE A 153 16.39 -0.44 4.12
CA ILE A 153 17.16 0.74 4.49
C ILE A 153 18.57 0.64 3.92
N GLU A 154 19.20 -0.53 4.08
CA GLU A 154 20.54 -0.85 3.60
C GLU A 154 20.61 -0.73 2.08
N ASP A 155 19.66 -1.34 1.37
CA ASP A 155 19.59 -1.29 -0.09
C ASP A 155 19.30 0.13 -0.60
N ALA A 156 18.45 0.90 0.10
CA ALA A 156 18.22 2.30 -0.23
C ALA A 156 19.47 3.16 -0.03
N ALA A 157 20.20 2.95 1.06
CA ALA A 157 21.46 3.63 1.33
C ALA A 157 22.50 3.27 0.29
N ALA A 158 22.64 1.99 -0.07
CA ALA A 158 23.56 1.55 -1.10
C ALA A 158 23.29 2.22 -2.46
N LEU A 159 22.01 2.37 -2.82
CA LEU A 159 21.59 3.12 -4.02
C LEU A 159 21.94 4.60 -3.93
N ALA A 160 21.70 5.25 -2.78
CA ALA A 160 21.94 6.67 -2.62
C ALA A 160 23.44 7.02 -2.58
N TYR A 161 24.24 6.23 -1.88
CA TYR A 161 25.68 6.43 -1.71
C TYR A 161 26.53 5.80 -2.82
N GLU A 162 25.91 5.04 -3.73
CA GLU A 162 26.60 4.19 -4.71
C GLU A 162 27.65 3.28 -4.06
N SER A 163 27.39 2.87 -2.81
CA SER A 163 28.34 2.17 -1.96
C SER A 163 27.64 1.51 -0.78
N THR A 164 28.04 0.28 -0.47
CA THR A 164 27.54 -0.46 0.70
C THR A 164 28.29 -0.14 2.00
N SER A 165 29.38 0.65 1.95
CA SER A 165 30.24 0.90 3.11
C SER A 165 29.92 2.20 3.88
N LYS A 166 29.02 3.04 3.35
CA LYS A 166 28.70 4.35 3.94
C LYS A 166 27.67 4.29 5.07
N LEU A 167 26.79 3.28 5.06
CA LEU A 167 25.86 3.05 6.16
C LEU A 167 26.51 2.14 7.19
N HIS A 168 26.63 2.63 8.42
CA HIS A 168 27.15 1.83 9.53
C HIS A 168 26.03 0.98 10.12
N VAL A 169 26.03 -0.32 9.85
CA VAL A 169 24.98 -1.24 10.33
C VAL A 169 25.47 -2.01 11.56
N ALA A 170 24.68 -1.97 12.63
CA ALA A 170 24.85 -2.79 13.81
C ALA A 170 23.59 -3.64 14.03
N SER A 171 23.80 -4.93 14.29
CA SER A 171 22.75 -5.91 14.57
C SER A 171 23.21 -6.80 15.72
N ILE A 172 22.34 -7.65 16.26
CA ILE A 172 22.68 -8.55 17.37
C ILE A 172 23.91 -9.40 16.99
N ASP A 173 23.94 -9.89 15.75
CA ASP A 173 24.98 -10.79 15.24
C ASP A 173 26.30 -10.08 14.86
N ASN A 174 26.31 -8.76 14.67
CA ASN A 174 27.49 -7.96 14.33
C ASN A 174 27.71 -6.80 15.33
N ASN A 175 27.41 -7.06 16.60
CA ASN A 175 27.33 -6.01 17.63
C ASN A 175 28.70 -5.51 18.15
N TYR A 176 29.82 -5.96 17.60
CA TYR A 176 31.13 -5.39 17.93
C TYR A 176 31.25 -3.90 17.55
N GLN A 177 30.27 -3.34 16.83
CA GLN A 177 30.35 -2.00 16.27
C GLN A 177 29.21 -1.03 16.68
N GLY A 178 28.10 -1.49 17.28
CA GLY A 178 26.91 -0.66 17.55
C GLY A 178 27.13 0.50 18.53
N LEU A 179 27.65 0.21 19.73
CA LEU A 179 27.96 1.22 20.74
C LEU A 179 29.00 2.25 20.27
N PRO A 180 30.13 1.84 19.62
CA PRO A 180 31.07 2.78 19.01
C PRO A 180 30.46 3.73 17.97
N TYR A 181 29.43 3.32 17.23
CA TYR A 181 28.76 4.20 16.26
C TYR A 181 27.96 5.33 16.93
N ILE A 182 27.30 5.01 18.05
CA ILE A 182 26.52 5.98 18.83
C ILE A 182 27.45 6.89 19.64
N GLN A 183 28.43 6.33 20.33
CA GLN A 183 29.40 7.08 21.15
C GLN A 183 30.39 7.88 20.30
N GLY A 184 30.82 7.34 19.16
CA GLY A 184 31.75 8.00 18.22
C GLY A 184 31.06 8.84 17.14
N GLN A 185 29.74 9.00 17.19
CA GLN A 185 28.92 9.73 16.21
C GLN A 185 29.20 9.39 14.74
N ARG A 186 29.47 8.12 14.43
CA ARG A 186 29.69 7.68 13.04
C ARG A 186 28.35 7.56 12.33
N THR A 187 28.01 8.55 11.52
CA THR A 187 26.69 8.68 10.88
C THR A 187 26.79 8.68 9.35
N PRO A 188 25.81 8.10 8.62
CA PRO A 188 24.57 7.51 9.13
C PRO A 188 24.76 6.11 9.74
N ALA A 189 24.00 5.81 10.79
CA ALA A 189 23.99 4.51 11.45
C ALA A 189 22.59 3.87 11.45
N LEU A 190 22.57 2.55 11.28
CA LEU A 190 21.38 1.70 11.37
C LEU A 190 21.58 0.66 12.47
N LEU A 191 20.68 0.64 13.45
CA LEU A 191 20.64 -0.34 14.52
C LEU A 191 19.45 -1.29 14.32
N LYS A 192 19.72 -2.57 14.07
CA LYS A 192 18.70 -3.62 13.92
C LYS A 192 18.56 -4.36 15.25
N LEU A 193 17.50 -4.06 15.99
CA LEU A 193 17.31 -4.51 17.37
C LEU A 193 17.03 -6.02 17.45
N HIS A 194 16.32 -6.59 16.48
CA HIS A 194 16.04 -8.03 16.41
C HIS A 194 17.04 -8.82 15.55
N GLY A 195 18.10 -8.17 15.05
CA GLY A 195 19.10 -8.82 14.19
C GLY A 195 18.76 -8.80 12.69
N ASP A 196 19.59 -9.50 11.91
CA ASP A 196 19.27 -9.90 10.52
C ASP A 196 18.90 -11.39 10.57
N PHE A 197 17.81 -11.75 9.89
CA PHE A 197 17.25 -13.09 10.00
C PHE A 197 18.26 -14.17 9.52
N HIS A 198 19.13 -13.84 8.56
CA HIS A 198 20.14 -14.76 8.03
C HIS A 198 21.24 -15.13 9.04
N SER A 199 21.44 -14.36 10.11
CA SER A 199 22.60 -14.47 10.99
C SER A 199 22.33 -15.07 12.38
N LEU A 200 21.05 -15.15 12.80
CA LEU A 200 20.64 -15.81 14.05
C LEU A 200 21.10 -17.28 14.18
N PHE A 201 21.47 -17.93 13.06
CA PHE A 201 21.84 -19.34 13.01
C PHE A 201 23.33 -19.60 12.96
N MET A 202 24.15 -18.57 12.76
CA MET A 202 25.47 -18.82 12.17
C MET A 202 26.62 -18.97 13.14
N LYS A 203 26.56 -18.61 14.45
CA LYS A 203 27.77 -18.77 15.32
C LYS A 203 27.74 -18.51 16.84
N ASN A 204 26.64 -18.13 17.50
CA ASN A 204 26.74 -17.58 18.88
C ASN A 204 26.15 -18.49 19.96
N THR A 205 26.79 -18.57 21.14
CA THR A 205 26.21 -19.25 22.31
C THR A 205 25.07 -18.43 22.94
N VAL A 206 24.28 -19.04 23.83
CA VAL A 206 23.17 -18.36 24.51
C VAL A 206 23.65 -17.15 25.31
N GLU A 207 24.81 -17.28 25.98
CA GLU A 207 25.43 -16.22 26.77
C GLU A 207 25.92 -15.07 25.89
N GLU A 208 26.49 -15.36 24.72
CA GLU A 208 26.94 -14.34 23.77
C GLU A 208 25.76 -13.55 23.19
N LEU A 209 24.65 -14.24 22.87
CA LEU A 209 23.42 -13.59 22.41
C LEU A 209 22.82 -12.67 23.48
N GLN A 210 22.81 -13.10 24.75
CA GLN A 210 22.32 -12.29 25.86
C GLN A 210 23.18 -11.03 26.06
N GLN A 211 24.50 -11.16 26.07
CA GLN A 211 25.42 -10.01 26.19
C GLN A 211 25.30 -9.06 24.99
N GLN A 212 25.06 -9.59 23.78
CA GLN A 212 24.83 -8.79 22.59
C GLN A 212 23.50 -8.02 22.68
N ASP A 213 22.43 -8.65 23.16
CA ASP A 213 21.14 -7.99 23.40
C ASP A 213 21.28 -6.83 24.40
N GLU A 214 21.95 -7.06 25.53
CA GLU A 214 22.21 -6.01 26.54
C GLU A 214 22.94 -4.79 25.95
N LYS A 215 23.97 -5.02 25.13
CA LYS A 215 24.71 -3.93 24.46
C LYS A 215 23.84 -3.17 23.45
N LEU A 216 22.97 -3.84 22.70
CA LEU A 216 22.03 -3.18 21.79
C LEU A 216 20.99 -2.35 22.55
N ARG A 217 20.46 -2.87 23.66
CA ARG A 217 19.53 -2.14 24.53
C ARG A 217 20.19 -0.90 25.12
N LEU A 218 21.44 -1.02 25.57
CA LEU A 218 22.22 0.13 26.05
C LEU A 218 22.44 1.16 24.94
N ALA A 219 22.78 0.72 23.73
CA ALA A 219 22.90 1.58 22.55
C ALA A 219 21.58 2.32 22.25
N PHE A 220 20.44 1.63 22.30
CA PHE A 220 19.13 2.24 22.11
C PHE A 220 18.85 3.28 23.19
N LYS A 221 19.03 2.93 24.47
CA LYS A 221 18.86 3.86 25.60
C LYS A 221 19.73 5.11 25.46
N ASN A 222 21.02 4.96 25.13
CA ASN A 222 21.93 6.07 24.89
C ASN A 222 21.45 6.95 23.72
N THR A 223 20.87 6.36 22.68
CA THR A 223 20.30 7.13 21.58
C THR A 223 19.09 7.95 22.05
N CYS A 224 18.24 7.40 22.91
CA CYS A 224 17.11 8.12 23.52
C CYS A 224 17.56 9.29 24.41
N GLU A 225 18.71 9.20 25.07
CA GLU A 225 19.27 10.31 25.87
C GLU A 225 19.84 11.45 25.02
N ASN A 226 20.34 11.15 23.81
CA ASN A 226 21.03 12.12 22.96
C ASN A 226 20.15 12.72 21.84
N TYR A 227 19.04 12.06 21.47
CA TYR A 227 18.21 12.44 20.33
C TYR A 227 16.73 12.45 20.70
N GLY A 228 15.96 13.31 20.02
CA GLY A 228 14.52 13.07 19.91
C GLY A 228 14.24 11.86 19.00
N PHE A 229 13.01 11.37 19.01
CA PHE A 229 12.65 10.17 18.25
C PHE A 229 11.41 10.34 17.40
N ALA A 230 11.48 9.86 16.16
CA ALA A 230 10.36 9.72 15.23
C ALA A 230 10.03 8.24 15.02
N PHE A 231 8.93 7.76 15.63
CA PHE A 231 8.46 6.37 15.49
C PHE A 231 7.47 6.26 14.34
N ILE A 232 7.80 5.53 13.28
CA ILE A 232 6.95 5.34 12.10
C ILE A 232 6.77 3.87 11.75
N GLY A 233 5.53 3.47 11.49
CA GLY A 233 5.22 2.06 11.18
C GLY A 233 5.37 1.11 12.38
N TYR A 234 5.59 1.63 13.59
CA TYR A 234 5.68 0.87 14.83
C TYR A 234 4.39 1.00 15.64
N SER A 235 3.84 -0.13 16.08
CA SER A 235 2.55 -0.18 16.79
C SER A 235 2.66 -0.04 18.30
N GLY A 236 3.86 -0.16 18.87
CA GLY A 236 4.06 -0.22 20.33
C GLY A 236 3.76 -1.57 20.98
N ARG A 237 3.51 -2.62 20.18
CA ARG A 237 3.14 -3.95 20.70
C ARG A 237 4.33 -4.82 21.13
N ASP A 238 5.55 -4.41 20.79
CA ASP A 238 6.74 -5.16 21.14
C ASP A 238 7.17 -4.82 22.59
N ASN A 239 7.05 -5.79 23.49
CA ASN A 239 7.37 -5.61 24.91
C ASN A 239 8.83 -5.22 25.11
N SER A 240 9.75 -5.87 24.43
CA SER A 240 11.20 -5.64 24.56
C SER A 240 11.57 -4.19 24.22
N ILE A 241 10.94 -3.63 23.20
CA ILE A 241 11.18 -2.25 22.75
C ILE A 241 10.51 -1.26 23.71
N MET A 242 9.26 -1.51 24.09
CA MET A 242 8.53 -0.61 24.99
C MET A 242 9.18 -0.54 26.38
N GLU A 243 9.70 -1.65 26.90
CA GLU A 243 10.46 -1.68 28.16
C GLU A 243 11.69 -0.78 28.09
N VAL A 244 12.47 -0.85 27.01
CA VAL A 244 13.65 0.02 26.83
C VAL A 244 13.25 1.49 26.75
N LEU A 245 12.12 1.81 26.10
CA LEU A 245 11.60 3.18 26.05
C LEU A 245 11.16 3.68 27.43
N GLU A 246 10.43 2.86 28.19
CA GLU A 246 9.98 3.15 29.55
C GLU A 246 11.17 3.31 30.52
N GLU A 247 12.22 2.52 30.36
CA GLU A 247 13.49 2.66 31.08
C GLU A 247 14.26 3.91 30.66
N ALA A 248 14.29 4.22 29.37
CA ALA A 248 14.94 5.43 28.86
C ALA A 248 14.29 6.69 29.45
N LEU A 249 12.98 6.69 29.73
CA LEU A 249 12.34 7.82 30.42
C LEU A 249 12.87 8.03 31.84
N LYS A 250 13.45 7.03 32.51
CA LYS A 250 13.99 7.15 33.88
C LYS A 250 15.32 7.91 33.93
N THR A 251 15.90 8.25 32.79
CA THR A 251 17.17 8.99 32.69
C THR A 251 16.96 10.48 32.96
N THR A 252 18.05 11.23 33.15
CA THR A 252 17.98 12.64 33.59
C THR A 252 17.44 13.58 32.52
N SER A 253 17.70 13.31 31.23
CA SER A 253 17.28 14.16 30.10
C SER A 253 16.86 13.30 28.90
N PRO A 254 15.73 12.57 28.99
CA PRO A 254 15.30 11.69 27.92
C PRO A 254 14.72 12.48 26.74
N PHE A 255 15.02 12.04 25.52
CA PHE A 255 14.47 12.54 24.25
C PHE A 255 14.57 14.06 24.07
N PRO A 256 15.78 14.65 24.06
CA PRO A 256 15.98 16.11 24.07
C PRO A 256 15.34 16.87 22.90
N ALA A 257 15.11 16.24 21.74
CA ALA A 257 14.40 16.87 20.61
C ALA A 257 12.92 16.49 20.50
N GLY A 258 12.36 15.84 21.54
CA GLY A 258 10.97 15.41 21.64
C GLY A 258 10.69 14.03 21.04
N ILE A 259 9.46 13.57 21.22
CA ILE A 259 8.95 12.29 20.70
C ILE A 259 7.84 12.59 19.69
N PHE A 260 7.99 12.06 18.49
CA PHE A 260 7.03 12.14 17.40
C PHE A 260 6.56 10.72 17.08
N TRP A 261 5.30 10.41 17.38
CA TRP A 261 4.74 9.11 17.11
C TRP A 261 3.80 9.18 15.93
N PHE A 262 4.19 8.56 14.82
CA PHE A 262 3.44 8.62 13.58
C PHE A 262 2.33 7.59 13.57
N VAL A 263 1.11 8.04 13.30
CA VAL A 263 -0.09 7.22 13.19
C VAL A 263 -0.76 7.43 11.85
N ARG A 264 -1.42 6.39 11.32
CA ARG A 264 -2.25 6.58 10.14
C ARG A 264 -3.45 7.45 10.50
N THR A 265 -3.84 8.35 9.60
CA THR A 265 -5.04 9.20 9.77
C THR A 265 -6.25 8.35 10.16
N GLY A 266 -6.89 8.70 11.27
CA GLY A 266 -8.07 7.99 11.80
C GLY A 266 -7.77 6.74 12.63
N ASN A 267 -6.49 6.37 12.82
CA ASN A 267 -6.10 5.31 13.75
C ASN A 267 -5.70 5.91 15.11
N LYS A 268 -6.02 5.19 16.18
CA LYS A 268 -5.56 5.51 17.54
C LYS A 268 -4.30 4.71 17.88
N VAL A 269 -3.45 5.27 18.73
CA VAL A 269 -2.37 4.50 19.37
C VAL A 269 -2.96 3.52 20.39
N ILE A 270 -2.23 2.46 20.69
CA ILE A 270 -2.60 1.56 21.80
C ILE A 270 -2.40 2.26 23.14
N GLU A 271 -3.10 1.78 24.18
CA GLU A 271 -3.06 2.37 25.52
C GLU A 271 -1.64 2.49 26.08
N ARG A 272 -0.82 1.44 25.95
CA ARG A 272 0.58 1.47 26.42
C ARG A 272 1.39 2.63 25.82
N VAL A 273 1.20 2.91 24.53
CA VAL A 273 1.86 4.04 23.85
C VAL A 273 1.31 5.37 24.33
N ALA A 274 -0.02 5.48 24.51
CA ALA A 274 -0.62 6.68 25.07
C ALA A 274 -0.06 7.00 26.47
N SER A 275 0.01 6.00 27.35
CA SER A 275 0.58 6.12 28.69
C SER A 275 2.07 6.47 28.66
N PHE A 276 2.84 5.89 27.74
CA PHE A 276 4.24 6.24 27.53
C PHE A 276 4.43 7.71 27.12
N LEU A 277 3.62 8.20 26.17
CA LEU A 277 3.68 9.59 25.71
C LEU A 277 3.24 10.59 26.80
N GLU A 278 2.28 10.22 27.64
CA GLU A 278 1.86 11.02 28.79
C GLU A 278 2.94 11.05 29.90
N ALA A 279 3.56 9.90 30.20
CA ALA A 279 4.66 9.81 31.15
C ALA A 279 5.87 10.65 30.69
N ALA A 280 6.19 10.62 29.39
CA ALA A 280 7.23 11.45 28.80
C ALA A 280 6.90 12.95 28.90
N SER A 281 5.65 13.33 28.61
CA SER A 281 5.18 14.72 28.74
C SER A 281 5.30 15.24 30.17
N THR A 282 4.96 14.41 31.16
CA THR A 282 5.07 14.75 32.59
C THR A 282 6.51 15.02 33.02
N LYS A 283 7.50 14.44 32.33
CA LYS A 283 8.94 14.69 32.52
C LYS A 283 9.48 15.89 31.73
N GLY A 284 8.61 16.67 31.10
CA GLY A 284 8.99 17.84 30.31
C GLY A 284 9.43 17.52 28.88
N VAL A 285 9.29 16.27 28.42
CA VAL A 285 9.58 15.90 27.02
C VAL A 285 8.43 16.36 26.13
N SER A 286 8.72 17.09 25.06
CA SER A 286 7.69 17.43 24.07
C SER A 286 7.24 16.17 23.33
N THR A 287 5.96 15.80 23.44
CA THR A 287 5.41 14.60 22.82
C THR A 287 4.29 14.95 21.84
N TYR A 288 4.32 14.32 20.67
CA TYR A 288 3.40 14.63 19.58
C TYR A 288 2.93 13.35 18.88
N LEU A 289 1.62 13.25 18.63
CA LEU A 289 1.06 12.33 17.65
C LEU A 289 1.09 13.01 16.28
N VAL A 290 1.72 12.38 15.29
CA VAL A 290 1.78 12.92 13.92
C VAL A 290 0.92 12.05 13.02
N GLU A 291 -0.19 12.61 12.54
CA GLU A 291 -1.05 11.89 11.60
C GLU A 291 -0.48 11.95 10.18
N ILE A 292 -0.34 10.78 9.56
CA ILE A 292 0.12 10.59 8.18
C ILE A 292 -0.83 9.69 7.40
N GLU A 293 -0.90 9.85 6.09
CA GLU A 293 -1.65 8.91 5.24
C GLU A 293 -0.89 7.60 5.03
N SER A 294 0.40 7.72 4.69
CA SER A 294 1.30 6.60 4.45
C SER A 294 2.76 7.00 4.72
N PHE A 295 3.62 5.99 4.87
CA PHE A 295 5.06 6.17 4.95
C PHE A 295 5.61 6.90 3.71
N GLU A 296 5.16 6.51 2.51
CA GLU A 296 5.57 7.13 1.24
C GLU A 296 5.22 8.62 1.18
N GLU A 297 3.97 8.98 1.52
CA GLU A 297 3.51 10.37 1.45
C GLU A 297 4.17 11.26 2.51
N CYS A 298 4.45 10.71 3.70
CA CYS A 298 5.18 11.41 4.75
C CYS A 298 6.59 11.82 4.26
N PHE A 299 7.38 10.85 3.79
CA PHE A 299 8.73 11.13 3.32
C PHE A 299 8.75 11.96 2.03
N SER A 300 7.79 11.76 1.13
CA SER A 300 7.61 12.65 -0.04
C SER A 300 7.37 14.10 0.36
N SER A 301 6.56 14.32 1.40
CA SER A 301 6.30 15.66 1.91
C SER A 301 7.54 16.26 2.58
N ILE A 302 8.27 15.47 3.39
CA ILE A 302 9.52 15.91 4.03
C ILE A 302 10.52 16.43 2.98
N ILE A 303 10.86 15.62 1.97
CA ILE A 303 11.88 15.99 0.98
C ILE A 303 11.46 17.19 0.12
N LYS A 304 10.17 17.36 -0.13
CA LYS A 304 9.63 18.46 -0.93
C LYS A 304 9.89 19.83 -0.29
N PHE A 305 9.88 19.91 1.03
CA PHE A 305 10.01 21.17 1.78
C PHE A 305 11.38 21.35 2.43
N LEU A 306 12.32 20.42 2.19
CA LEU A 306 13.72 20.58 2.58
C LEU A 306 14.45 21.44 1.57
N GLN A 307 15.28 22.35 2.09
CA GLN A 307 16.16 23.19 1.28
C GLN A 307 17.42 22.40 0.92
N ASN A 308 18.08 22.79 -0.18
CA ASN A 308 19.41 22.30 -0.56
C ASN A 308 19.54 20.78 -0.80
N VAL A 309 18.49 20.12 -1.30
CA VAL A 309 18.61 18.71 -1.74
C VAL A 309 19.59 18.63 -2.91
N PRO A 310 20.66 17.81 -2.83
CA PRO A 310 21.65 17.66 -3.90
C PRO A 310 21.03 17.20 -5.22
N GLU A 311 21.53 17.70 -6.34
CA GLU A 311 20.93 17.47 -7.67
C GLU A 311 21.02 16.00 -8.11
N ASP A 312 22.11 15.32 -7.78
CA ASP A 312 22.28 13.88 -7.98
C ASP A 312 21.30 13.06 -7.12
N SER A 313 21.02 13.51 -5.90
CA SER A 313 20.01 12.92 -5.02
C SER A 313 18.59 13.12 -5.57
N LYS A 314 18.30 14.27 -6.18
CA LYS A 314 17.04 14.48 -6.92
C LYS A 314 16.93 13.49 -8.08
N LYS A 315 17.99 13.30 -8.88
CA LYS A 315 18.01 12.30 -9.98
C LYS A 315 17.75 10.88 -9.48
N LEU A 316 18.32 10.47 -8.35
CA LEU A 316 18.05 9.17 -7.72
C LEU A 316 16.54 9.00 -7.41
N LEU A 317 15.94 10.04 -6.83
CA LEU A 317 14.51 10.08 -6.50
C LEU A 317 13.62 10.19 -7.75
N GLU A 318 14.09 10.84 -8.82
CA GLU A 318 13.46 10.97 -10.15
C GLU A 318 13.65 9.76 -11.06
N ASN A 319 14.57 8.84 -10.77
CA ASN A 319 14.63 7.53 -11.41
C ASN A 319 13.67 6.54 -10.73
N SER A 320 13.31 6.83 -9.49
CA SER A 320 12.48 6.01 -8.61
C SER A 320 11.01 6.37 -8.69
N ASN A 321 10.69 7.66 -8.72
CA ASN A 321 9.55 8.14 -9.47
C ASN A 321 9.90 7.90 -10.92
N ARG A 322 9.32 6.97 -11.69
CA ARG A 322 9.43 7.09 -13.15
C ARG A 322 8.63 8.32 -13.63
N ARG A 323 9.08 9.53 -13.28
CA ARG A 323 9.02 10.66 -14.20
C ARG A 323 9.99 10.26 -15.28
N LEU A 324 9.43 9.84 -16.42
CA LEU A 324 10.13 9.87 -17.69
C LEU A 324 10.88 11.20 -17.74
N ILE A 325 12.21 11.16 -17.60
CA ILE A 325 13.07 12.27 -17.97
C ILE A 325 12.57 12.67 -19.35
N HIS A 326 12.24 13.95 -19.52
CA HIS A 326 12.00 14.52 -20.84
C HIS A 326 13.33 14.44 -21.59
N GLN A 327 13.70 13.25 -22.07
CA GLN A 327 14.55 13.18 -23.25
C GLN A 327 13.82 14.01 -24.32
N PRO A 328 14.49 14.96 -24.98
CA PRO A 328 13.91 15.61 -26.14
C PRO A 328 13.44 14.49 -27.05
N ILE A 329 12.14 14.51 -27.33
CA ILE A 329 11.56 13.41 -28.10
C ILE A 329 12.21 13.48 -29.47
N ALA A 330 12.90 12.40 -29.87
CA ALA A 330 13.51 12.31 -31.19
C ALA A 330 12.50 12.74 -32.26
N ASN A 331 12.98 13.43 -33.29
CA ASN A 331 12.15 13.81 -34.43
C ASN A 331 11.48 12.57 -35.03
N LYS A 332 10.26 12.71 -35.58
CA LYS A 332 9.55 11.58 -36.23
C LYS A 332 10.47 10.93 -37.28
N GLY A 333 10.99 9.74 -36.99
CA GLY A 333 11.60 8.86 -38.00
C GLY A 333 10.59 8.45 -39.09
N LYS A 334 11.05 7.78 -40.15
CA LYS A 334 10.23 7.43 -41.34
C LYS A 334 10.00 5.91 -41.51
N HIS A 335 10.43 5.07 -40.57
CA HIS A 335 10.54 3.62 -40.78
C HIS A 335 9.57 2.79 -39.95
N ASN A 336 8.77 1.94 -40.60
CA ASN A 336 7.87 0.97 -39.95
C ASN A 336 8.64 -0.14 -39.22
N PRO A 337 8.09 -0.73 -38.13
CA PRO A 337 6.69 -0.63 -37.68
C PRO A 337 6.42 0.31 -36.48
N ILE A 338 5.25 0.97 -36.49
CA ILE A 338 4.68 1.68 -35.34
C ILE A 338 3.99 0.67 -34.41
N LEU A 339 4.32 0.67 -33.12
CA LEU A 339 3.64 -0.14 -32.12
C LEU A 339 2.40 0.59 -31.59
N ARG A 340 1.22 -0.03 -31.74
CA ARG A 340 -0.01 0.41 -31.06
C ARG A 340 0.08 0.02 -29.58
N LEU A 341 -0.19 0.97 -28.69
CA LEU A 341 -0.28 0.75 -27.25
C LEU A 341 -1.75 0.64 -26.83
N ASN A 342 -1.97 0.26 -25.58
CA ASN A 342 -3.29 0.05 -24.98
C ASN A 342 -3.73 1.19 -24.05
N ALA A 343 -3.18 2.38 -24.25
CA ALA A 343 -3.40 3.55 -23.40
C ALA A 343 -4.20 4.64 -24.13
N LEU A 344 -5.30 5.08 -23.55
CA LEU A 344 -6.12 6.21 -23.99
C LEU A 344 -5.75 7.46 -23.19
N GLU A 345 -5.63 8.62 -23.83
CA GLU A 345 -5.31 9.86 -23.11
C GLU A 345 -6.56 10.41 -22.40
N ILE A 346 -6.42 10.70 -21.11
CA ILE A 346 -7.39 11.46 -20.33
C ILE A 346 -7.00 12.94 -20.46
N LYS A 347 -7.79 13.68 -21.25
CA LYS A 347 -7.60 15.11 -21.52
C LYS A 347 -7.99 15.95 -20.32
N ASP A 348 -9.17 15.68 -19.79
CA ASP A 348 -9.68 16.31 -18.57
C ASP A 348 -9.99 15.25 -17.53
N TYR A 349 -9.61 15.54 -16.29
CA TYR A 349 -9.89 14.73 -15.11
C TYR A 349 -10.56 15.62 -14.06
N PRO A 350 -11.22 15.05 -13.03
CA PRO A 350 -11.83 15.86 -11.99
C PRO A 350 -10.75 16.52 -11.14
N SER A 351 -10.51 17.81 -11.39
CA SER A 351 -9.50 18.62 -10.70
C SER A 351 -9.93 19.07 -9.30
N ILE A 352 -11.20 18.88 -8.96
CA ILE A 352 -11.79 19.19 -7.67
C ILE A 352 -12.69 18.05 -7.22
N ALA A 353 -12.76 17.83 -5.90
CA ALA A 353 -13.73 16.98 -5.23
C ALA A 353 -14.39 17.76 -4.09
N ARG A 354 -15.49 17.23 -3.56
CA ARG A 354 -16.13 17.79 -2.38
C ARG A 354 -15.34 17.41 -1.13
N LEU A 355 -15.04 18.38 -0.27
CA LEU A 355 -14.55 18.15 1.08
C LEU A 355 -15.68 18.38 2.06
N ILE A 356 -15.95 17.39 2.90
CA ILE A 356 -16.91 17.42 3.99
C ILE A 356 -16.09 17.45 5.28
N GLU A 357 -15.94 18.64 5.84
CA GLU A 357 -15.32 18.87 7.14
C GLU A 357 -16.30 18.41 8.22
N CYS A 358 -16.07 17.22 8.78
CA CYS A 358 -16.88 16.64 9.84
C CYS A 358 -16.04 15.76 10.76
N GLU A 359 -16.48 15.63 12.01
CA GLU A 359 -15.99 14.58 12.90
C GLU A 359 -16.50 13.23 12.39
N CYS A 360 -15.68 12.59 11.58
CA CYS A 360 -15.97 11.29 10.98
C CYS A 360 -15.00 10.24 11.51
N GLY A 361 -15.54 9.04 11.61
CA GLY A 361 -14.83 7.83 12.00
C GLY A 361 -13.67 7.44 11.08
N ASN A 362 -13.12 6.26 11.32
CA ASN A 362 -12.12 5.69 10.41
C ASN A 362 -12.73 5.32 9.04
N THR A 363 -11.89 4.95 8.07
CA THR A 363 -12.33 4.60 6.71
C THR A 363 -13.42 3.52 6.68
N LYS A 364 -13.40 2.55 7.60
CA LYS A 364 -14.42 1.48 7.63
C LYS A 364 -15.77 2.04 8.07
N GLU A 365 -15.78 2.84 9.14
CA GLU A 365 -16.98 3.48 9.67
C GLU A 365 -17.64 4.40 8.63
N ILE A 366 -16.84 5.14 7.86
CA ILE A 366 -17.33 5.96 6.75
C ILE A 366 -18.00 5.10 5.67
N LEU A 367 -17.33 4.04 5.21
CA LEU A 367 -17.88 3.14 4.19
C LEU A 367 -19.15 2.42 4.67
N GLU A 368 -19.21 2.06 5.95
CA GLU A 368 -20.40 1.48 6.57
C GLU A 368 -21.56 2.49 6.66
N ALA A 369 -21.29 3.73 7.04
CA ALA A 369 -22.30 4.80 7.08
C ALA A 369 -22.90 5.06 5.69
N VAL A 370 -22.06 5.17 4.65
CA VAL A 370 -22.50 5.31 3.24
C VAL A 370 -23.39 4.14 2.83
N LYS A 371 -22.99 2.91 3.17
CA LYS A 371 -23.72 1.69 2.84
C LYS A 371 -25.07 1.60 3.57
N GLN A 372 -25.11 1.95 4.86
CA GLN A 372 -26.34 1.96 5.66
C GLN A 372 -27.34 3.00 5.15
N ALA A 373 -26.86 4.20 4.82
CA ALA A 373 -27.67 5.26 4.23
C ALA A 373 -28.12 4.96 2.79
N LYS A 374 -27.55 3.90 2.16
CA LYS A 374 -27.71 3.60 0.73
C LYS A 374 -27.43 4.83 -0.13
N ALA A 375 -26.38 5.56 0.24
CA ALA A 375 -26.06 6.84 -0.38
C ALA A 375 -25.31 6.64 -1.70
N ASN A 376 -25.70 7.40 -2.72
CA ASN A 376 -25.05 7.33 -4.03
C ASN A 376 -23.89 8.34 -4.09
N ILE A 377 -22.86 8.07 -3.28
CA ILE A 377 -21.63 8.88 -3.20
C ILE A 377 -20.40 7.99 -3.23
N LEU A 378 -19.28 8.54 -3.69
CA LEU A 378 -17.95 7.94 -3.59
C LEU A 378 -17.10 8.82 -2.71
N CYS A 379 -16.48 8.26 -1.67
CA CYS A 379 -15.68 9.07 -0.75
C CYS A 379 -14.58 8.28 -0.06
N ILE A 380 -13.58 9.01 0.43
CA ILE A 380 -12.47 8.51 1.22
C ILE A 380 -12.24 9.40 2.44
N ARG A 381 -11.64 8.83 3.49
CA ARG A 381 -11.15 9.60 4.63
C ARG A 381 -9.84 10.30 4.26
N LYS A 382 -9.76 11.60 4.56
CA LYS A 382 -8.56 12.43 4.49
C LYS A 382 -8.45 13.25 5.76
N GLN A 383 -7.28 13.67 6.20
CA GLN A 383 -7.11 14.36 7.50
C GLN A 383 -8.16 15.46 7.79
N GLN A 384 -8.45 16.30 6.81
CA GLN A 384 -9.41 17.41 6.89
C GLN A 384 -10.90 16.99 7.01
N GLY A 385 -11.24 15.73 6.73
CA GLY A 385 -12.60 15.21 6.79
C GLY A 385 -12.85 14.09 5.77
N VAL A 386 -13.96 14.16 5.04
CA VAL A 386 -14.30 13.21 3.98
C VAL A 386 -14.17 13.90 2.62
N VAL A 387 -13.40 13.29 1.71
CA VAL A 387 -13.24 13.79 0.33
C VAL A 387 -13.98 12.86 -0.62
N GLY A 388 -14.80 13.40 -1.52
CA GLY A 388 -15.62 12.57 -2.39
C GLY A 388 -16.32 13.28 -3.54
N PHE A 389 -17.06 12.48 -4.29
CA PHE A 389 -17.89 12.87 -5.42
C PHE A 389 -19.33 12.41 -5.19
N GLY A 390 -20.29 13.21 -5.65
CA GLY A 390 -21.72 12.94 -5.59
C GLY A 390 -22.52 14.15 -5.12
N ASP A 391 -23.82 13.93 -4.87
CA ASP A 391 -24.75 15.00 -4.52
C ASP A 391 -24.55 15.49 -3.08
N ASP A 392 -24.60 16.81 -2.89
CA ASP A 392 -24.46 17.41 -1.56
C ASP A 392 -25.56 16.96 -0.60
N ARG A 393 -26.78 16.68 -1.10
CA ARG A 393 -27.89 16.14 -0.31
C ARG A 393 -27.60 14.74 0.24
N GLU A 394 -26.86 13.95 -0.54
CA GLU A 394 -26.43 12.62 -0.12
C GLU A 394 -25.32 12.71 0.94
N PHE A 395 -24.39 13.65 0.78
CA PHE A 395 -23.39 13.95 1.81
C PHE A 395 -24.04 14.45 3.11
N ASP A 396 -25.08 15.30 3.04
CA ASP A 396 -25.82 15.77 4.22
C ASP A 396 -26.55 14.64 4.93
N ARG A 397 -27.11 13.70 4.17
CA ARG A 397 -27.78 12.52 4.74
C ARG A 397 -26.82 11.60 5.49
N VAL A 398 -25.60 11.43 4.98
CA VAL A 398 -24.59 10.56 5.61
C VAL A 398 -23.86 11.30 6.74
N PHE A 399 -23.58 12.59 6.58
CA PHE A 399 -22.81 13.41 7.50
C PHE A 399 -23.60 14.66 7.91
N PRO A 400 -24.62 14.55 8.77
CA PRO A 400 -25.56 15.66 9.03
C PRO A 400 -24.94 16.89 9.72
N LYS A 401 -23.84 16.72 10.46
CA LYS A 401 -23.04 17.82 11.03
C LYS A 401 -21.79 18.01 10.19
N ASN A 402 -21.91 18.77 9.10
CA ASN A 402 -20.80 19.03 8.20
C ASN A 402 -20.63 20.51 7.85
N ARG A 403 -19.43 20.84 7.40
CA ARG A 403 -19.16 22.02 6.58
C ARG A 403 -18.61 21.55 5.24
N LYS A 404 -19.11 22.15 4.16
CA LYS A 404 -18.71 21.78 2.79
C LYS A 404 -17.67 22.77 2.25
N SER A 405 -16.61 22.23 1.68
CA SER A 405 -15.55 22.97 1.00
C SER A 405 -15.07 22.18 -0.22
N ILE A 406 -14.00 22.64 -0.87
CA ILE A 406 -13.47 22.04 -2.09
C ILE A 406 -12.09 21.44 -1.78
N TYR A 407 -11.88 20.20 -2.24
CA TYR A 407 -10.58 19.55 -2.21
C TYR A 407 -9.94 19.56 -3.61
N PRO A 408 -8.77 20.19 -3.81
CA PRO A 408 -8.08 20.18 -5.10
C PRO A 408 -7.41 18.82 -5.36
N ILE A 409 -7.56 18.30 -6.59
CA ILE A 409 -6.92 17.07 -7.07
C ILE A 409 -5.80 17.44 -8.03
N GLU A 410 -4.57 17.30 -7.57
CA GLU A 410 -3.37 17.53 -8.38
C GLU A 410 -2.98 16.30 -9.22
N GLU A 411 -2.37 16.53 -10.39
CA GLU A 411 -1.90 15.46 -11.28
C GLU A 411 -0.92 14.48 -10.63
N LYS A 412 -0.17 14.92 -9.61
CA LYS A 412 0.84 14.09 -8.91
C LYS A 412 0.22 12.85 -8.28
N HIS A 413 -1.07 12.88 -7.92
CA HIS A 413 -1.76 11.74 -7.32
C HIS A 413 -1.81 10.53 -8.27
N PHE A 414 -1.75 10.75 -9.58
CA PHE A 414 -1.75 9.67 -10.58
C PHE A 414 -0.36 9.03 -10.82
N SER A 415 0.68 9.54 -10.16
CA SER A 415 2.05 8.99 -10.27
C SER A 415 2.32 7.82 -9.33
N PHE A 416 1.53 7.65 -8.26
CA PHE A 416 1.73 6.60 -7.25
C PHE A 416 0.56 5.62 -7.24
N ASP A 417 0.84 4.32 -7.20
CA ASP A 417 -0.20 3.28 -7.24
C ASP A 417 -1.01 3.17 -5.93
N ASP A 418 -0.44 3.58 -4.79
CA ASP A 418 -1.08 3.51 -3.47
C ASP A 418 -1.78 4.82 -3.04
N SER A 419 -1.89 5.81 -3.94
CA SER A 419 -2.59 7.05 -3.59
C SER A 419 -4.10 6.79 -3.37
N SER A 420 -4.60 7.17 -2.20
CA SER A 420 -6.02 7.09 -1.85
C SER A 420 -6.90 7.92 -2.82
N ILE A 421 -6.38 9.05 -3.29
CA ILE A 421 -7.03 9.90 -4.30
C ILE A 421 -7.08 9.22 -5.67
N LYS A 422 -5.98 8.57 -6.11
CA LYS A 422 -5.99 7.80 -7.36
C LYS A 422 -7.07 6.73 -7.33
N ASN A 423 -7.21 6.02 -6.21
CA ASN A 423 -8.25 5.02 -6.03
C ASN A 423 -9.66 5.63 -6.12
N LEU A 424 -9.92 6.74 -5.41
CA LEU A 424 -11.20 7.47 -5.49
C LEU A 424 -11.53 7.87 -6.93
N VAL A 425 -10.58 8.48 -7.66
CA VAL A 425 -10.78 8.92 -9.05
C VAL A 425 -10.95 7.73 -10.00
N THR A 426 -10.26 6.61 -9.75
CA THR A 426 -10.42 5.38 -10.54
C THR A 426 -11.81 4.76 -10.34
N GLU A 427 -12.30 4.69 -9.11
CA GLU A 427 -13.66 4.21 -8.82
C GLU A 427 -14.72 5.11 -9.43
N ALA A 428 -14.53 6.43 -9.40
CA ALA A 428 -15.40 7.39 -10.07
C ALA A 428 -15.42 7.18 -11.59
N LEU A 429 -14.25 7.05 -12.22
CA LEU A 429 -14.15 6.76 -13.64
C LEU A 429 -14.84 5.44 -14.01
N LEU A 430 -14.69 4.39 -13.20
CA LEU A 430 -15.37 3.12 -13.44
C LEU A 430 -16.88 3.25 -13.36
N ASN A 431 -17.41 3.99 -12.38
CA ASN A 431 -18.83 4.33 -12.33
C ASN A 431 -19.27 5.01 -13.63
N ALA A 432 -18.52 6.01 -14.10
CA ALA A 432 -18.82 6.75 -15.32
C ALA A 432 -18.79 5.86 -16.59
N LEU A 433 -17.80 4.96 -16.67
CA LEU A 433 -17.61 4.06 -17.81
C LEU A 433 -18.66 2.94 -17.85
N THR A 434 -19.13 2.43 -16.71
CA THR A 434 -20.13 1.34 -16.67
C THR A 434 -21.57 1.82 -16.62
N ARG A 435 -21.81 3.09 -16.32
CA ARG A 435 -23.16 3.62 -16.17
C ARG A 435 -24.01 3.50 -17.43
N ASN A 436 -25.26 3.06 -17.25
CA ASN A 436 -26.25 2.86 -18.32
C ASN A 436 -25.76 1.93 -19.45
N ARG A 437 -24.83 1.01 -19.13
CA ARG A 437 -24.29 0.01 -20.05
C ARG A 437 -24.46 -1.39 -19.47
N PRO A 438 -24.44 -2.45 -20.29
CA PRO A 438 -24.48 -3.85 -19.84
C PRO A 438 -23.14 -4.32 -19.22
N LEU A 439 -22.54 -3.45 -18.40
CA LEU A 439 -21.23 -3.59 -17.80
C LEU A 439 -21.33 -3.40 -16.29
N ARG A 440 -20.46 -4.07 -15.55
CA ARG A 440 -20.26 -3.83 -14.11
C ARG A 440 -18.77 -3.79 -13.83
N TRP A 441 -18.35 -3.08 -12.81
CA TRP A 441 -16.94 -3.13 -12.39
C TRP A 441 -16.79 -3.91 -11.09
N ILE A 442 -15.60 -4.49 -10.89
CA ILE A 442 -15.22 -5.20 -9.68
C ILE A 442 -13.81 -4.79 -9.27
N ARG A 443 -13.58 -4.71 -7.96
CA ARG A 443 -12.25 -4.52 -7.37
C ARG A 443 -11.73 -5.82 -6.78
N LYS A 444 -10.48 -6.18 -7.09
CA LYS A 444 -9.76 -7.31 -6.47
C LYS A 444 -8.40 -6.82 -5.99
N ARG A 445 -8.24 -6.66 -4.67
CA ARG A 445 -7.05 -6.04 -4.05
C ARG A 445 -6.88 -4.60 -4.54
N SER A 446 -5.77 -4.29 -5.20
CA SER A 446 -5.45 -3.00 -5.83
C SER A 446 -5.86 -2.91 -7.30
N ASN A 447 -6.40 -3.99 -7.89
CA ASN A 447 -6.73 -4.05 -9.31
C ASN A 447 -8.23 -3.83 -9.57
N TYR A 448 -8.53 -3.10 -10.63
CA TYR A 448 -9.89 -2.77 -11.05
C TYR A 448 -10.21 -3.39 -12.40
N TYR A 449 -11.40 -3.97 -12.53
CA TYR A 449 -11.84 -4.62 -13.75
C TYR A 449 -13.24 -4.16 -14.12
N ILE A 450 -13.47 -3.84 -15.39
CA ILE A 450 -14.80 -3.85 -16.00
C ILE A 450 -15.07 -5.28 -16.48
N VAL A 451 -16.25 -5.80 -16.21
CA VAL A 451 -16.71 -7.12 -16.66
C VAL A 451 -18.09 -6.99 -17.29
N LEU A 452 -18.40 -7.89 -18.21
CA LEU A 452 -19.75 -7.97 -18.77
C LEU A 452 -20.76 -8.31 -17.66
N ASP A 453 -21.95 -7.71 -17.69
CA ASP A 453 -23.05 -8.13 -16.83
C ASP A 453 -23.57 -9.51 -17.30
N PRO A 454 -23.43 -10.58 -16.50
CA PRO A 454 -23.89 -11.91 -16.88
C PRO A 454 -25.39 -11.99 -17.22
N ARG A 455 -26.19 -11.03 -16.73
CA ARG A 455 -27.63 -10.94 -17.00
C ARG A 455 -27.95 -10.27 -18.34
N GLN A 456 -26.99 -9.57 -18.95
CA GLN A 456 -27.19 -8.74 -20.14
C GLN A 456 -26.22 -9.09 -21.28
N LEU A 457 -25.70 -10.32 -21.32
CA LEU A 457 -24.69 -10.76 -22.30
C LEU A 457 -25.13 -10.65 -23.77
N LYS A 458 -26.45 -10.57 -24.04
CA LYS A 458 -27.04 -10.42 -25.38
C LYS A 458 -27.43 -8.99 -25.73
N HIS A 459 -27.06 -8.01 -24.90
CA HIS A 459 -27.40 -6.60 -25.14
C HIS A 459 -26.69 -6.08 -26.39
N LYS A 460 -27.39 -5.27 -27.21
CA LYS A 460 -26.88 -4.77 -28.51
C LYS A 460 -25.59 -3.95 -28.39
N GLU A 461 -25.40 -3.26 -27.27
CA GLU A 461 -24.16 -2.51 -27.02
C GLU A 461 -22.92 -3.40 -26.95
N LEU A 462 -23.07 -4.72 -26.76
CA LEU A 462 -21.97 -5.69 -26.74
C LEU A 462 -21.69 -6.29 -28.14
N ASP A 463 -22.41 -5.88 -29.18
CA ASP A 463 -22.33 -6.49 -30.52
C ASP A 463 -20.93 -6.41 -31.13
N SER A 464 -20.17 -5.33 -30.87
CA SER A 464 -18.78 -5.19 -31.34
C SER A 464 -17.88 -6.31 -30.82
N LEU A 465 -18.16 -6.85 -29.63
CA LEU A 465 -17.42 -7.92 -29.00
C LEU A 465 -18.06 -9.30 -29.29
N ASN A 466 -19.39 -9.41 -29.23
CA ASN A 466 -20.13 -10.65 -29.45
C ASN A 466 -20.07 -11.17 -30.90
N ASN A 467 -19.99 -10.26 -31.87
CA ASN A 467 -19.91 -10.58 -33.29
C ASN A 467 -18.48 -10.58 -33.82
N LEU A 468 -17.49 -10.36 -32.95
CA LEU A 468 -16.09 -10.28 -33.35
C LEU A 468 -15.58 -11.63 -33.88
N THR A 469 -14.98 -11.60 -35.06
CA THR A 469 -14.26 -12.73 -35.66
C THR A 469 -12.85 -12.29 -36.01
N TYR A 470 -11.87 -13.14 -35.73
CA TYR A 470 -10.47 -12.87 -36.07
C TYR A 470 -9.76 -14.14 -36.56
N SER A 471 -8.62 -13.97 -37.23
CA SER A 471 -7.78 -15.10 -37.65
C SER A 471 -6.80 -15.48 -36.54
N SER A 472 -6.75 -16.77 -36.20
CA SER A 472 -5.75 -17.36 -35.31
C SER A 472 -5.21 -18.63 -35.96
N TYR A 473 -3.88 -18.72 -36.10
CA TYR A 473 -3.21 -19.82 -36.85
C TYR A 473 -3.85 -20.07 -38.24
N ASN A 474 -4.12 -19.00 -38.98
CA ASN A 474 -4.75 -19.01 -40.31
C ASN A 474 -6.17 -19.61 -40.37
N LYS A 475 -6.86 -19.72 -39.23
CA LYS A 475 -8.26 -20.17 -39.17
C LYS A 475 -9.15 -19.05 -38.62
N PRO A 476 -10.37 -18.88 -39.17
CA PRO A 476 -11.34 -17.95 -38.60
C PRO A 476 -11.82 -18.47 -37.24
N VAL A 477 -11.75 -17.60 -36.22
CA VAL A 477 -12.20 -17.87 -34.86
C VAL A 477 -13.24 -16.83 -34.48
N LYS A 478 -14.42 -17.28 -34.05
CA LYS A 478 -15.41 -16.41 -33.41
C LYS A 478 -14.99 -16.15 -31.97
N HIS A 479 -14.93 -14.88 -31.60
CA HIS A 479 -14.58 -14.45 -30.25
C HIS A 479 -15.66 -14.88 -29.26
N ALA A 480 -15.26 -15.58 -28.21
CA ALA A 480 -16.16 -15.97 -27.13
C ALA A 480 -16.06 -14.94 -25.99
N THR A 481 -17.21 -14.36 -25.62
CA THR A 481 -17.31 -13.34 -24.56
C THR A 481 -17.66 -13.92 -23.19
N ASN A 482 -18.14 -15.16 -23.16
CA ASN A 482 -18.51 -15.88 -21.96
C ASN A 482 -18.56 -17.39 -22.24
N GLY A 483 -18.58 -18.18 -21.18
CA GLY A 483 -18.76 -19.62 -21.27
C GLY A 483 -18.53 -20.32 -19.94
N TYR A 484 -18.36 -21.63 -20.02
CA TYR A 484 -17.95 -22.46 -18.89
C TYR A 484 -16.53 -22.97 -19.12
N ILE A 485 -15.77 -23.13 -18.03
CA ILE A 485 -14.48 -23.82 -18.10
C ILE A 485 -14.75 -25.32 -18.33
N PRO A 486 -14.07 -25.98 -19.28
CA PRO A 486 -14.25 -27.40 -19.57
C PRO A 486 -14.23 -28.27 -18.31
N ASP A 487 -15.11 -29.26 -18.25
CA ASP A 487 -15.26 -30.21 -17.13
C ASP A 487 -15.55 -29.56 -15.78
N THR A 488 -16.09 -28.33 -15.79
CA THR A 488 -16.52 -27.62 -14.59
C THR A 488 -17.83 -26.89 -14.81
N ARG A 489 -18.46 -26.46 -13.71
CA ARG A 489 -19.61 -25.52 -13.73
C ARG A 489 -19.18 -24.06 -13.59
N LEU A 490 -17.89 -23.75 -13.75
CA LEU A 490 -17.38 -22.39 -13.55
C LEU A 490 -17.61 -21.52 -14.78
N GLN A 491 -18.44 -20.50 -14.60
CA GLN A 491 -18.66 -19.47 -15.60
C GLN A 491 -17.45 -18.54 -15.71
N TRP A 492 -17.11 -18.15 -16.92
CA TRP A 492 -16.18 -17.08 -17.20
C TRP A 492 -16.81 -16.04 -18.12
N VAL A 493 -16.37 -14.81 -18.00
CA VAL A 493 -16.78 -13.68 -18.83
C VAL A 493 -15.57 -12.86 -19.26
N ASP A 494 -15.70 -12.21 -20.39
CA ASP A 494 -14.75 -11.21 -20.85
C ASP A 494 -14.72 -10.01 -19.92
N ALA A 495 -13.53 -9.42 -19.84
CA ALA A 495 -13.25 -8.33 -18.93
C ALA A 495 -12.17 -7.41 -19.47
N LEU A 496 -12.06 -6.25 -18.83
CA LEU A 496 -11.08 -5.23 -19.11
C LEU A 496 -10.44 -4.81 -17.80
N HIS A 497 -9.16 -5.11 -17.62
CA HIS A 497 -8.39 -4.57 -16.52
C HIS A 497 -8.06 -3.09 -16.81
N ILE A 498 -8.22 -2.23 -15.81
CA ILE A 498 -8.12 -0.78 -15.98
C ILE A 498 -7.16 -0.19 -14.95
N THR A 499 -6.26 0.66 -15.43
CA THR A 499 -5.34 1.43 -14.59
C THR A 499 -5.24 2.87 -15.09
N ILE A 500 -5.27 3.84 -14.18
CA ILE A 500 -4.90 5.23 -14.48
C ILE A 500 -3.41 5.41 -14.18
N THR A 501 -2.65 5.97 -15.11
CA THR A 501 -1.23 6.27 -14.91
C THR A 501 -0.85 7.60 -15.52
N ARG A 502 0.03 8.34 -14.85
CA ARG A 502 0.63 9.55 -15.42
C ARG A 502 1.96 9.22 -16.08
N LYS A 503 2.12 9.63 -17.35
CA LYS A 503 3.37 9.55 -18.09
C LYS A 503 3.71 10.94 -18.65
N GLN A 504 4.85 11.48 -18.24
CA GLN A 504 5.24 12.87 -18.52
C GLN A 504 4.19 13.87 -18.03
N LYS A 505 3.61 14.66 -18.95
CA LYS A 505 2.57 15.68 -18.68
C LYS A 505 1.15 15.18 -18.92
N SER A 506 0.99 13.96 -19.42
CA SER A 506 -0.33 13.41 -19.77
C SER A 506 -0.74 12.29 -18.82
N ILE A 507 -2.05 12.19 -18.59
CA ILE A 507 -2.67 11.12 -17.82
C ILE A 507 -3.28 10.14 -18.81
N TYR A 508 -3.09 8.84 -18.56
CA TYR A 508 -3.54 7.78 -19.44
C TYR A 508 -4.43 6.79 -18.71
N LEU A 509 -5.47 6.37 -19.39
CA LEU A 509 -6.29 5.21 -19.08
C LEU A 509 -5.72 3.99 -19.82
N VAL A 510 -5.09 3.08 -19.09
CA VAL A 510 -4.55 1.84 -19.64
C VAL A 510 -5.62 0.75 -19.58
N LEU A 511 -5.86 0.11 -20.72
CA LEU A 511 -6.89 -0.90 -20.93
C LEU A 511 -6.27 -2.24 -21.28
N GLU A 512 -6.52 -3.27 -20.48
CA GLU A 512 -5.95 -4.60 -20.68
C GLU A 512 -7.06 -5.65 -20.79
N PRO A 513 -7.49 -6.02 -22.01
CA PRO A 513 -8.44 -7.10 -22.22
C PRO A 513 -7.99 -8.39 -21.55
N THR A 514 -8.90 -9.00 -20.79
CA THR A 514 -8.66 -10.19 -19.99
C THR A 514 -9.94 -11.02 -19.82
N ILE A 515 -9.87 -12.10 -19.05
CA ILE A 515 -11.00 -12.97 -18.73
C ILE A 515 -11.16 -13.04 -17.22
N ARG A 516 -12.41 -12.98 -16.75
CA ARG A 516 -12.77 -13.13 -15.34
C ARG A 516 -13.62 -14.37 -15.15
N VAL A 517 -13.09 -15.29 -14.36
CA VAL A 517 -13.80 -16.50 -13.92
C VAL A 517 -14.60 -16.18 -12.65
N ALA A 518 -15.76 -16.81 -12.52
CA ALA A 518 -16.58 -16.80 -11.31
C ALA A 518 -15.75 -17.18 -10.08
N ARG A 519 -16.09 -16.58 -8.94
CA ARG A 519 -15.36 -16.81 -7.69
C ARG A 519 -15.52 -18.27 -7.27
N VAL A 520 -14.41 -19.00 -7.16
CA VAL A 520 -14.39 -20.37 -6.65
C VAL A 520 -13.51 -20.47 -5.39
N LEU A 521 -13.96 -21.25 -4.41
CA LEU A 521 -13.22 -21.51 -3.17
C LEU A 521 -12.29 -22.73 -3.30
N ASP A 522 -12.65 -23.67 -4.18
CA ASP A 522 -11.92 -24.90 -4.42
C ASP A 522 -10.56 -24.67 -5.12
N THR A 523 -9.52 -25.36 -4.65
CA THR A 523 -8.14 -25.17 -5.11
C THR A 523 -7.92 -25.72 -6.51
N GLU A 524 -8.44 -26.91 -6.79
CA GLU A 524 -8.25 -27.59 -8.07
C GLU A 524 -8.92 -26.80 -9.19
N LEU A 525 -10.15 -26.35 -8.94
CA LEU A 525 -10.89 -25.45 -9.82
C LEU A 525 -10.20 -24.10 -9.99
N ARG A 526 -9.47 -23.58 -8.99
CA ARG A 526 -8.65 -22.36 -9.16
C ARG A 526 -7.43 -22.59 -10.06
N PHE A 527 -6.73 -23.70 -9.92
CA PHE A 527 -5.62 -24.04 -10.81
C PHE A 527 -6.12 -24.25 -12.25
N LYS A 528 -7.23 -24.98 -12.42
CA LYS A 528 -7.92 -25.11 -13.72
C LYS A 528 -8.33 -23.75 -14.28
N SER A 529 -8.84 -22.84 -13.44
CA SER A 529 -9.18 -21.47 -13.84
C SER A 529 -7.98 -20.65 -14.29
N ALA A 530 -6.87 -20.70 -13.56
CA ALA A 530 -5.65 -19.97 -13.91
C ALA A 530 -5.02 -20.51 -15.20
N ALA A 531 -4.98 -21.84 -15.36
CA ALA A 531 -4.52 -22.51 -16.58
C ALA A 531 -5.40 -22.13 -17.78
N PHE A 532 -6.72 -22.21 -17.62
CA PHE A 532 -7.69 -21.80 -18.63
C PHE A 532 -7.51 -20.34 -19.05
N VAL A 533 -7.41 -19.41 -18.10
CA VAL A 533 -7.19 -17.98 -18.41
C VAL A 533 -5.87 -17.79 -19.14
N LYS A 534 -4.79 -18.45 -18.71
CA LYS A 534 -3.48 -18.38 -19.37
C LYS A 534 -3.56 -18.87 -20.82
N GLU A 535 -4.17 -20.03 -21.06
CA GLU A 535 -4.32 -20.62 -22.39
C GLU A 535 -5.22 -19.75 -23.29
N ALA A 536 -6.36 -19.30 -22.77
CA ALA A 536 -7.29 -18.44 -23.50
C ALA A 536 -6.64 -17.09 -23.85
N MET A 537 -5.84 -16.51 -22.96
CA MET A 537 -5.09 -15.28 -23.23
C MET A 537 -3.96 -15.49 -24.25
N ALA A 538 -3.27 -16.63 -24.22
CA ALA A 538 -2.24 -16.96 -25.21
C ALA A 538 -2.81 -16.99 -26.64
N LYS A 539 -4.04 -17.50 -26.81
CA LYS A 539 -4.77 -17.50 -28.10
C LYS A 539 -5.23 -16.12 -28.56
N ARG A 540 -5.21 -15.13 -27.67
CA ARG A 540 -5.66 -13.74 -27.91
C ARG A 540 -4.50 -12.77 -28.13
N LEU A 541 -3.24 -13.21 -28.18
CA LEU A 541 -2.08 -12.31 -28.36
C LEU A 541 -2.02 -11.70 -29.78
N ASN A 542 -1.33 -10.56 -29.91
CA ASN A 542 -1.07 -9.85 -31.18
C ASN A 542 -2.33 -9.33 -31.90
N GLY A 543 -2.55 -9.75 -33.15
CA GLY A 543 -3.67 -9.27 -33.99
C GLY A 543 -5.05 -9.39 -33.34
N PRO A 544 -5.42 -10.57 -32.82
CA PRO A 544 -6.63 -10.76 -32.02
C PRO A 544 -6.75 -9.78 -30.85
N TYR A 545 -5.66 -9.51 -30.12
CA TYR A 545 -5.65 -8.59 -28.99
C TYR A 545 -6.09 -7.18 -29.40
N ASN A 546 -5.53 -6.69 -30.51
CA ASN A 546 -5.84 -5.36 -31.04
C ASN A 546 -7.31 -5.23 -31.45
N LEU A 547 -7.90 -6.29 -32.02
CA LEU A 547 -9.31 -6.32 -32.38
C LEU A 547 -10.22 -6.37 -31.16
N ILE A 548 -9.86 -7.17 -30.15
CA ILE A 548 -10.60 -7.25 -28.88
C ILE A 548 -10.53 -5.91 -28.14
N LEU A 549 -9.36 -5.29 -28.07
CA LEU A 549 -9.18 -3.96 -27.49
C LEU A 549 -10.04 -2.92 -28.22
N GLN A 550 -10.06 -2.95 -29.55
CA GLN A 550 -10.88 -2.06 -30.35
C GLN A 550 -12.37 -2.25 -30.07
N ALA A 551 -12.84 -3.50 -29.99
CA ALA A 551 -14.22 -3.82 -29.64
C ALA A 551 -14.61 -3.27 -28.25
N TRP A 552 -13.72 -3.39 -27.26
CA TRP A 552 -13.92 -2.78 -25.93
C TRP A 552 -14.01 -1.25 -25.98
N ILE A 553 -13.14 -0.59 -26.76
CA ILE A 553 -13.20 0.87 -26.95
C ILE A 553 -14.54 1.25 -27.60
N GLU A 554 -15.03 0.48 -28.58
CA GLU A 554 -16.35 0.71 -29.18
C GLU A 554 -17.48 0.60 -28.16
N ILE A 555 -17.44 -0.38 -27.24
CA ILE A 555 -18.45 -0.50 -26.17
C ILE A 555 -18.43 0.72 -25.25
N LEU A 556 -17.24 1.18 -24.84
CA LEU A 556 -17.10 2.30 -23.91
C LEU A 556 -17.52 3.65 -24.55
N PHE A 557 -17.13 3.88 -25.81
CA PHE A 557 -17.31 5.15 -26.49
C PHE A 557 -18.58 5.21 -27.36
N GLY A 558 -19.12 4.07 -27.77
CA GLY A 558 -20.34 3.92 -28.58
C GLY A 558 -20.09 4.01 -30.10
N SER A 559 -19.43 5.07 -30.56
CA SER A 559 -19.13 5.28 -31.99
C SER A 559 -17.64 5.44 -32.27
N LYS A 560 -17.19 4.91 -33.42
CA LYS A 560 -15.82 5.06 -33.94
C LYS A 560 -15.47 6.51 -34.35
N THR A 561 -16.48 7.33 -34.63
CA THR A 561 -16.29 8.71 -35.13
C THR A 561 -16.02 9.73 -34.05
N ILE A 562 -16.29 9.40 -32.78
CA ILE A 562 -16.13 10.32 -31.65
C ILE A 562 -14.68 10.29 -31.19
N GLN A 563 -13.87 11.29 -31.56
CA GLN A 563 -12.46 11.35 -31.17
C GLN A 563 -12.25 11.54 -29.66
N GLU A 564 -13.18 12.22 -29.00
CA GLU A 564 -13.14 12.51 -27.56
C GLU A 564 -14.55 12.46 -26.98
N LYS A 565 -14.69 11.91 -25.76
CA LYS A 565 -15.98 11.77 -25.10
C LYS A 565 -15.86 12.13 -23.62
N SER A 566 -16.85 12.88 -23.13
CA SER A 566 -16.99 13.20 -21.72
C SER A 566 -17.82 12.13 -20.99
N PHE A 567 -17.34 11.73 -19.82
CA PHE A 567 -17.95 10.75 -18.93
C PHE A 567 -18.22 11.38 -17.57
N TYR A 568 -19.39 11.09 -17.01
CA TYR A 568 -19.87 11.65 -15.75
C TYR A 568 -20.23 10.52 -14.79
N SER A 569 -19.65 10.53 -13.59
CA SER A 569 -19.75 9.42 -12.65
C SER A 569 -21.16 9.27 -12.09
N PHE A 570 -21.83 10.39 -11.83
CA PHE A 570 -23.16 10.45 -11.23
C PHE A 570 -24.16 11.24 -12.08
N GLY A 571 -23.70 12.06 -13.03
CA GLY A 571 -24.51 12.76 -14.03
C GLY A 571 -24.99 14.11 -13.53
N GLU A 572 -26.21 14.50 -13.90
CA GLU A 572 -26.80 15.73 -13.38
C GLU A 572 -27.04 15.62 -11.87
N LEU A 573 -26.34 16.44 -11.09
CA LEU A 573 -26.44 16.49 -9.63
C LEU A 573 -26.13 17.89 -9.09
N SER A 574 -26.61 18.17 -7.89
CA SER A 574 -26.42 19.47 -7.19
C SER A 574 -25.10 19.59 -6.42
N GLY A 575 -24.28 18.54 -6.39
CA GLY A 575 -22.95 18.52 -5.74
C GLY A 575 -21.77 18.62 -6.72
N ILE A 576 -20.65 17.95 -6.41
CA ILE A 576 -19.49 17.82 -7.31
C ILE A 576 -19.48 16.42 -7.93
N ASP A 577 -19.62 16.35 -9.25
CA ASP A 577 -19.43 15.12 -10.02
C ASP A 577 -17.95 14.97 -10.41
N ALA A 578 -17.52 13.72 -10.59
CA ALA A 578 -16.28 13.41 -11.27
C ALA A 578 -16.54 13.29 -12.78
N SER A 579 -16.07 14.29 -13.52
CA SER A 579 -16.13 14.35 -14.99
C SER A 579 -14.77 14.03 -15.63
N PHE A 580 -14.78 13.29 -16.73
CA PHE A 580 -13.59 12.90 -17.47
C PHE A 580 -13.78 13.15 -18.95
N THR A 581 -12.82 13.77 -19.63
CA THR A 581 -12.76 13.83 -21.10
C THR A 581 -11.66 12.89 -21.56
N ILE A 582 -12.00 11.87 -22.35
CA ILE A 582 -11.05 10.82 -22.76
C ILE A 582 -11.03 10.73 -24.28
N SER A 583 -9.83 10.63 -24.86
CA SER A 583 -9.68 10.34 -26.28
C SER A 583 -9.97 8.86 -26.56
N ASN A 584 -10.70 8.57 -27.64
CA ASN A 584 -10.91 7.19 -28.08
C ASN A 584 -9.70 6.61 -28.84
N VAL A 585 -8.67 7.44 -29.11
CA VAL A 585 -7.48 7.05 -29.86
C VAL A 585 -6.45 6.46 -28.91
N THR A 586 -6.05 5.22 -29.18
CA THR A 586 -4.95 4.59 -28.45
C THR A 586 -3.62 5.27 -28.77
N SER A 587 -2.75 5.33 -27.78
CA SER A 587 -1.39 5.82 -27.96
C SER A 587 -0.59 4.92 -28.89
N PHE A 588 0.38 5.49 -29.59
CA PHE A 588 1.29 4.78 -30.49
C PHE A 588 2.73 5.09 -30.10
N SER A 589 3.65 4.13 -30.31
CA SER A 589 5.08 4.42 -30.22
C SER A 589 5.46 5.46 -31.27
N ARG A 590 6.38 6.35 -30.92
CA ARG A 590 7.00 7.21 -31.94
C ARG A 590 8.07 6.40 -32.69
N TYR A 591 8.28 6.73 -33.95
CA TYR A 591 9.51 6.34 -34.64
C TYR A 591 10.70 6.88 -33.83
N LEU A 592 11.65 6.00 -33.51
CA LEU A 592 12.98 6.44 -33.07
C LEU A 592 13.82 6.78 -34.30
#